data_AF-A0A0D7EDV8-F1
#
_entry.id   AF-A0A0D7EDV8-F1
#
_cell.length_a   1.000
_cell.length_b   1.000
_cell.length_c   1.000
_cell.angle_alpha   90.00
_cell.angle_beta   90.00
_cell.angle_gamma   90.00
#
_symmetry.space_group_name_H-M   'P 1'
#
loop_
_entity.id
_entity.type
_entity.pdbx_description
1 polymer ?
#
loop_
_entity_poly.entity_id
_entity_poly.type
_entity_poly.pdbx_seq_one_letter_code
_entity_poly.pdbx_strand_id
1 'polypeptide(L)'
;MLDRLFVYGTLMRGFDHPMARLLSGHADYLGTACARGRLYLARHYPGLVTSANGADLVWGELFRLHQPHALLAQLDDYEGCGPNDPAPAEYRREVCPVTLGDGGERAGEALAVASTEAWTYLYNWPVAHLPLIASGRFELEQS
;
A
#
# COMPACT_ATOMS: atom_id res chain seq x y z
N MET A 1 18.02 8.72 1.63
CA MET A 1 17.28 7.84 2.57
C MET A 1 15.87 7.73 2.02
N LEU A 2 15.28 6.53 1.96
CA LEU A 2 13.94 6.36 1.41
C LEU A 2 12.90 6.82 2.44
N ASP A 3 12.12 7.83 2.08
CA ASP A 3 11.15 8.52 2.95
C ASP A 3 9.71 8.42 2.45
N ARG A 4 9.46 7.62 1.41
CA ARG A 4 8.12 7.46 0.83
C ARG A 4 7.47 6.15 1.27
N LEU A 5 6.17 6.20 1.51
CA LEU A 5 5.33 5.05 1.83
C LEU A 5 4.13 5.03 0.90
N PHE A 6 3.96 3.93 0.19
CA PHE A 6 2.79 3.61 -0.59
C PHE A 6 1.86 2.70 0.22
N VAL A 7 0.61 3.10 0.32
CA VAL A 7 -0.45 2.36 1.02
C VAL A 7 -1.63 2.14 0.09
N TYR A 8 -2.28 0.99 0.18
CA TYR A 8 -3.32 0.57 -0.78
C TYR A 8 -4.56 -0.03 -0.06
N GLY A 9 -4.72 0.25 1.22
CA GLY A 9 -5.70 -0.39 2.09
C GLY A 9 -6.11 0.46 3.29
N THR A 10 -6.22 -0.19 4.44
CA THR A 10 -6.72 0.39 5.70
C THR A 10 -5.93 1.59 6.24
N LEU A 11 -4.71 1.80 5.74
CA LEU A 11 -3.86 2.95 6.06
C LEU A 11 -4.17 4.20 5.20
N MET A 12 -5.02 4.08 4.17
CA MET A 12 -5.42 5.22 3.33
C MET A 12 -6.28 6.21 4.14
N ARG A 13 -6.25 7.49 3.75
CA ARG A 13 -6.91 8.59 4.50
C ARG A 13 -8.43 8.46 4.63
N GLY A 14 -9.08 7.72 3.73
CA GLY A 14 -10.52 7.48 3.75
C GLY A 14 -10.99 6.54 4.86
N PHE A 15 -10.07 5.88 5.57
CA PHE A 15 -10.38 4.92 6.62
C PHE A 15 -10.41 5.61 7.98
N ASP A 16 -11.48 5.39 8.75
CA ASP A 16 -11.53 5.83 10.16
C ASP A 16 -10.73 4.86 11.05
N HIS A 17 -9.41 4.87 10.86
CA HIS A 17 -8.50 4.00 11.59
C HIS A 17 -7.42 4.81 12.32
N PRO A 18 -7.06 4.48 13.58
CA PRO A 18 -6.01 5.18 14.32
C PRO A 18 -4.67 5.29 13.57
N MET A 19 -4.30 4.25 12.81
CA MET A 19 -3.07 4.25 12.01
C MET A 19 -3.14 5.16 10.79
N ALA A 20 -4.31 5.30 10.15
CA ALA A 20 -4.50 6.27 9.06
C ALA A 20 -4.35 7.71 9.59
N ARG A 21 -4.89 7.99 10.78
CA ARG A 21 -4.70 9.28 11.47
C ARG A 21 -3.23 9.52 11.82
N LEU A 22 -2.55 8.52 12.39
CA LEU A 22 -1.11 8.59 12.70
C LEU A 22 -0.28 8.89 11.43
N LEU A 23 -0.50 8.15 10.34
CA LEU A 23 0.18 8.36 9.07
C LEU A 23 -0.06 9.78 8.56
N SER A 24 -1.31 10.23 8.51
CA SER A 24 -1.66 11.59 8.03
C SER A 24 -1.08 12.72 8.90
N GLY A 25 -0.84 12.47 10.19
CA GLY A 25 -0.23 13.44 11.10
C GLY A 25 1.30 13.50 11.03
N HIS A 26 1.94 12.44 10.52
CA HIS A 26 3.40 12.30 10.48
C HIS A 26 3.96 12.17 9.04
N ALA A 27 3.12 12.38 8.03
CA ALA A 27 3.49 12.29 6.63
C ALA A 27 2.69 13.26 5.76
N ASP A 28 3.31 13.72 4.68
CA ASP A 28 2.67 14.55 3.66
C ASP A 28 2.05 13.64 2.59
N TYR A 29 0.75 13.82 2.32
CA TYR A 29 0.10 13.18 1.19
C TYR A 29 0.66 13.74 -0.13
N LEU A 30 1.24 12.88 -0.97
CA LEU A 30 1.81 13.25 -2.27
C LEU A 30 0.81 13.08 -3.41
N GLY A 31 -0.17 12.19 -3.27
CA GLY A 31 -1.17 11.91 -4.32
C GLY A 31 -1.54 10.43 -4.41
N THR A 32 -2.49 10.13 -5.28
CA THR A 32 -2.81 8.76 -5.69
C THR A 32 -1.66 8.19 -6.52
N ALA A 33 -1.28 6.96 -6.27
CA ALA A 33 -0.22 6.26 -7.00
C ALA A 33 -0.64 4.83 -7.34
N CYS A 34 0.12 4.17 -8.21
CA CYS A 34 -0.03 2.75 -8.46
C CYS A 34 1.29 2.00 -8.39
N ALA A 35 1.21 0.74 -7.98
CA ALA A 35 2.30 -0.22 -7.96
C ALA A 35 1.96 -1.40 -8.86
N ARG A 36 2.98 -2.05 -9.43
CA ARG A 36 2.76 -3.26 -10.24
C ARG A 36 2.51 -4.46 -9.34
N GLY A 37 1.34 -5.07 -9.48
CA GLY A 37 0.95 -6.20 -8.67
C GLY A 37 -0.53 -6.53 -8.78
N ARG A 38 -0.90 -7.60 -8.08
CA ARG A 38 -2.28 -8.07 -7.92
C ARG A 38 -2.72 -7.80 -6.50
N LEU A 39 -3.96 -7.36 -6.38
CA LEU A 39 -4.60 -7.12 -5.10
C LEU A 39 -5.54 -8.27 -4.77
N TYR A 40 -5.31 -8.93 -3.64
CA TYR A 40 -6.19 -10.00 -3.15
C TYR A 40 -6.92 -9.55 -1.90
N LEU A 41 -8.13 -10.04 -1.71
CA LEU A 41 -8.88 -9.83 -0.47
C LEU A 41 -8.58 -10.99 0.49
N ALA A 42 -7.73 -10.78 1.49
CA ALA A 42 -7.39 -11.83 2.44
C ALA A 42 -8.57 -12.13 3.39
N ARG A 43 -9.13 -11.07 3.98
CA ARG A 43 -10.35 -11.11 4.81
C ARG A 43 -11.12 -9.79 4.65
N HIS A 44 -10.95 -8.89 5.60
CA HIS A 44 -11.48 -7.52 5.56
C HIS A 44 -10.41 -6.49 5.14
N TYR A 45 -9.24 -6.97 4.76
CA TYR A 45 -8.09 -6.16 4.38
C TYR A 45 -7.47 -6.69 3.08
N PRO A 46 -6.87 -5.81 2.27
CA PRO A 46 -6.26 -6.18 1.01
C PRO A 46 -4.82 -6.64 1.21
N GLY A 47 -4.38 -7.57 0.35
CA GLY A 47 -3.00 -8.02 0.25
C GLY A 47 -2.44 -7.76 -1.15
N LEU A 48 -1.40 -6.93 -1.26
CA LEU A 48 -0.66 -6.72 -2.49
C LEU A 48 0.38 -7.82 -2.70
N VAL A 49 0.35 -8.45 -3.87
CA VAL A 49 1.42 -9.35 -4.33
C VAL A 49 2.01 -8.79 -5.61
N THR A 50 3.35 -8.70 -5.68
CA THR A 50 4.05 -8.19 -6.87
C THR A 50 3.80 -9.10 -8.07
N SER A 51 3.69 -8.49 -9.26
CA SER A 51 3.47 -9.19 -10.53
C SER A 51 4.45 -8.70 -11.57
N ALA A 52 4.95 -9.63 -12.39
CA ALA A 52 5.78 -9.31 -13.55
C ALA A 52 4.95 -8.79 -14.74
N ASN A 53 3.62 -8.96 -14.71
CA ASN A 53 2.73 -8.47 -15.75
C ASN A 53 2.47 -6.97 -15.56
N GLY A 54 2.84 -6.17 -16.58
CA GLY A 54 2.64 -4.71 -16.54
C GLY A 54 1.18 -4.26 -16.56
N ALA A 55 0.24 -5.15 -16.89
CA ALA A 55 -1.19 -4.87 -16.81
C ALA A 55 -1.77 -4.99 -15.38
N ASP A 56 -1.06 -5.69 -14.48
CA ASP A 56 -1.51 -5.88 -13.11
C ASP A 56 -1.07 -4.63 -12.30
N LEU A 57 -2.03 -3.75 -12.01
CA LEU A 57 -1.80 -2.50 -11.28
C LEU A 57 -2.65 -2.46 -10.01
N VAL A 58 -2.02 -2.12 -8.89
CA VAL A 58 -2.69 -1.83 -7.63
C VAL A 58 -2.61 -0.34 -7.37
N TRP A 59 -3.75 0.25 -7.09
CA TRP A 59 -3.92 1.67 -6.84
C TRP A 59 -3.99 1.93 -5.34
N GLY A 60 -3.42 3.04 -4.93
CA GLY A 60 -3.37 3.47 -3.55
C GLY A 60 -2.93 4.91 -3.42
N GLU A 61 -2.42 5.26 -2.26
CA GLU A 61 -1.98 6.59 -1.89
C GLU A 61 -0.49 6.60 -1.57
N LEU A 62 0.21 7.66 -1.98
CA LEU A 62 1.62 7.86 -1.69
C LEU A 62 1.78 8.96 -0.65
N PHE A 63 2.61 8.70 0.34
CA PHE A 63 2.96 9.62 1.42
C PHE A 63 4.47 9.83 1.50
N ARG A 64 4.88 11.03 1.90
CA ARG A 64 6.26 11.34 2.30
C ARG A 64 6.31 11.43 3.83
N LEU A 65 7.01 10.49 4.44
CA LEU A 65 7.17 10.39 5.89
C LEU A 65 8.13 11.45 6.42
N HIS A 66 7.76 12.16 7.49
CA HIS A 66 8.66 13.13 8.13
C HIS A 66 9.77 12.44 8.94
N GLN A 67 9.41 11.35 9.62
CA GLN A 67 10.33 10.53 10.43
C GLN A 67 10.19 9.06 10.02
N PRO A 68 10.76 8.66 8.86
CA PRO A 68 10.50 7.35 8.27
C PRO A 68 10.78 6.23 9.27
N HIS A 69 11.96 6.17 9.88
CA HIS A 69 12.32 5.08 10.81
C HIS A 69 11.32 4.88 11.98
N ALA A 70 10.88 5.97 12.63
CA ALA A 70 10.01 5.90 13.80
C ALA A 70 8.56 5.54 13.43
N LEU A 71 8.07 6.05 12.30
CA LEU A 71 6.72 5.76 11.83
C LEU A 71 6.65 4.34 11.25
N LEU A 72 7.65 3.96 10.47
CA LEU A 72 7.80 2.63 9.89
C LEU A 72 7.84 1.52 10.94
N ALA A 73 8.50 1.73 12.09
CA ALA A 73 8.49 0.77 13.19
C ALA A 73 7.08 0.57 13.77
N GLN A 74 6.31 1.65 13.96
CA GLN A 74 4.93 1.56 14.46
C GLN A 74 4.00 0.86 13.47
N LEU A 75 4.19 1.11 12.17
CA LEU A 75 3.42 0.45 11.13
C LEU A 75 3.80 -1.04 11.01
N ASP A 76 5.06 -1.40 11.18
CA ASP A 76 5.49 -2.81 11.18
C ASP A 76 4.86 -3.60 12.32
N ASP A 77 4.82 -3.03 13.52
CA ASP A 77 4.18 -3.65 14.69
C ASP A 77 2.66 -3.79 14.46
N TYR A 78 2.04 -2.85 13.74
CA TYR A 78 0.61 -2.92 13.40
C TYR A 78 0.31 -3.98 12.34
N GLU A 79 1.13 -4.08 11.29
CA GLU A 79 0.98 -5.04 10.18
C GLU A 79 1.49 -6.46 10.56
N GLY A 80 1.97 -6.64 11.79
CA GLY A 80 2.46 -7.93 12.30
C GLY A 80 3.75 -8.39 11.61
N CYS A 81 4.60 -7.44 11.18
CA CYS A 81 5.90 -7.70 10.58
C CYS A 81 7.05 -7.02 11.33
N GLY A 82 6.82 -6.69 12.61
CA GLY A 82 7.81 -6.15 13.52
C GLY A 82 8.87 -7.19 13.91
N PRO A 83 9.96 -6.77 14.58
CA PRO A 83 11.06 -7.65 14.97
C PRO A 83 10.65 -8.73 15.98
N ASN A 84 9.50 -8.58 16.62
CA ASN A 84 8.97 -9.51 17.62
C ASN A 84 7.89 -10.46 17.07
N ASP A 85 7.50 -10.32 15.80
CA ASP A 85 6.41 -11.11 15.22
C ASP A 85 6.89 -12.50 14.76
N PRO A 86 6.04 -13.53 14.90
CA PRO A 86 6.37 -14.89 14.50
C PRO A 86 6.53 -14.98 12.97
N ALA A 87 7.62 -15.59 12.53
CA ALA A 87 7.86 -15.85 11.12
C ALA A 87 7.12 -17.12 10.64
N PRO A 88 6.57 -17.13 9.40
CA PRO A 88 6.54 -16.03 8.45
C PRO A 88 5.42 -15.02 8.77
N ALA A 89 5.80 -13.74 8.89
CA ALA A 89 4.85 -12.64 9.01
C ALA A 89 3.86 -12.65 7.84
N GLU A 90 2.63 -12.20 8.11
CA GLU A 90 1.57 -12.09 7.11
C GLU A 90 1.91 -11.05 6.04
N TYR A 91 2.50 -9.94 6.47
CA TYR A 91 3.02 -8.90 5.61
C TYR A 91 4.55 -8.82 5.67
N ARG A 92 5.16 -8.31 4.61
CA ARG A 92 6.57 -7.94 4.57
C ARG A 92 6.70 -6.54 3.99
N ARG A 93 7.40 -5.65 4.70
CA ARG A 93 7.72 -4.35 4.16
C ARG A 93 8.86 -4.46 3.12
N GLU A 94 8.59 -4.00 1.90
CA GLU A 94 9.56 -3.96 0.81
C GLU A 94 9.55 -2.61 0.09
N VAL A 95 10.66 -2.31 -0.59
CA VAL A 95 10.72 -1.16 -1.50
C VAL A 95 10.21 -1.59 -2.85
N CYS A 96 9.25 -0.87 -3.40
CA CYS A 96 8.72 -1.12 -4.74
C CYS A 96 8.70 0.17 -5.57
N PRO A 97 8.86 0.06 -6.91
CA PRO A 97 8.63 1.17 -7.80
C PRO A 97 7.12 1.47 -7.86
N VAL A 98 6.77 2.72 -7.62
CA VAL A 98 5.40 3.24 -7.69
C VAL A 98 5.34 4.41 -8.66
N THR A 99 4.25 4.49 -9.41
CA THR A 99 3.99 5.58 -10.35
C THR A 99 2.97 6.51 -9.73
N LEU A 100 3.35 7.77 -9.48
CA LEU A 100 2.42 8.77 -9.00
C LEU A 100 1.44 9.12 -10.13
N GLY A 101 0.15 9.01 -9.87
CA GLY A 101 -0.88 9.48 -10.79
C GLY A 101 -0.91 10.99 -10.81
N ASP A 102 -1.36 11.56 -11.92
CA ASP A 102 -1.52 12.99 -12.18
C ASP A 102 -2.66 13.66 -11.40
N GLY A 103 -3.09 13.07 -10.28
CA GLY A 103 -4.11 13.65 -9.39
C GLY A 103 -5.53 13.67 -9.97
N GLY A 104 -5.75 13.11 -11.15
CA GLY A 104 -7.08 12.96 -11.75
C GLY A 104 -7.82 11.74 -11.21
N GLU A 105 -9.06 11.94 -10.74
CA GLU A 105 -10.01 10.85 -10.40
C GLU A 105 -10.31 9.91 -11.58
N ARG A 106 -9.85 10.25 -12.78
CA ARG A 106 -9.97 9.44 -13.99
C ARG A 106 -8.97 8.28 -13.97
N ALA A 107 -9.43 7.19 -13.38
CA ALA A 107 -8.94 5.84 -13.63
C ALA A 107 -8.94 5.55 -15.14
N GLY A 108 -7.80 5.62 -15.81
CA GLY A 108 -7.76 5.24 -17.23
C GLY A 108 -6.37 5.30 -17.83
N GLU A 109 -5.62 6.35 -17.54
CA GLU A 109 -4.29 6.52 -18.10
C GLU A 109 -3.42 7.09 -17.01
N ALA A 110 -2.66 6.23 -16.31
CA ALA A 110 -1.46 6.70 -15.64
C ALA A 110 -0.53 7.19 -16.75
N LEU A 111 -0.68 8.45 -17.18
CA LEU A 111 0.34 9.13 -17.95
C LEU A 111 1.61 8.98 -17.13
N ALA A 112 2.64 8.37 -17.68
CA ALA A 112 3.83 7.99 -16.95
C ALA A 112 4.57 9.23 -16.42
N VAL A 113 4.13 9.74 -15.27
CA VAL A 113 4.86 10.69 -14.45
C VAL A 113 5.81 9.83 -13.62
N ALA A 114 7.12 10.10 -13.77
CA ALA A 114 8.26 9.40 -13.16
C ALA A 114 7.94 8.38 -12.04
N SER A 115 8.31 7.11 -12.26
CA SER A 115 8.30 6.10 -11.20
C SER A 115 9.27 6.48 -10.08
N THR A 116 8.82 6.39 -8.83
CA THR A 116 9.61 6.63 -7.64
C THR A 116 9.66 5.37 -6.78
N GLU A 117 10.69 5.24 -5.95
CA GLU A 117 10.73 4.17 -4.96
C GLU A 117 9.91 4.57 -3.73
N ALA A 118 9.17 3.60 -3.18
CA ALA A 118 8.45 3.76 -1.93
C ALA A 118 8.42 2.45 -1.15
N TRP A 119 8.40 2.54 0.18
CA TRP A 119 8.06 1.42 1.03
C TRP A 119 6.61 1.01 0.80
N THR A 120 6.33 -0.28 0.84
CA THR A 120 4.97 -0.84 0.81
C THR A 120 4.95 -2.13 1.61
N TYR A 121 3.78 -2.51 2.08
CA TYR A 121 3.57 -3.82 2.71
C TYR A 121 3.13 -4.82 1.64
N LEU A 122 3.82 -5.94 1.49
CA LEU A 122 3.47 -7.01 0.57
C LEU A 122 2.90 -8.19 1.33
N TYR A 123 1.84 -8.78 0.82
CA TYR A 123 1.25 -9.98 1.40
C TYR A 123 2.15 -11.19 1.13
N ASN A 124 2.49 -11.93 2.18
CA ASN A 124 3.51 -12.99 2.14
C ASN A 124 2.90 -14.40 2.26
N TRP A 125 1.61 -14.54 2.56
CA TRP A 125 0.94 -15.84 2.69
C TRP A 125 0.33 -16.33 1.36
N PRO A 126 -0.03 -17.63 1.26
CA PRO A 126 -0.57 -18.20 0.03
C PRO A 126 -1.90 -17.55 -0.40
N VAL A 127 -1.92 -16.97 -1.60
CA VAL A 127 -3.10 -16.26 -2.14
C VAL A 127 -4.02 -17.11 -3.02
N ALA A 128 -3.70 -18.39 -3.23
CA ALA A 128 -4.41 -19.25 -4.20
C ALA A 128 -5.92 -19.41 -3.91
N HIS A 129 -6.33 -19.21 -2.66
CA HIS A 129 -7.72 -19.32 -2.21
C HIS A 129 -8.40 -17.96 -2.01
N LEU A 130 -7.67 -16.86 -2.22
CA LEU A 130 -8.17 -15.51 -1.95
C LEU A 130 -8.83 -14.91 -3.20
N PRO A 131 -9.97 -14.21 -3.03
CA PRO A 131 -10.57 -13.44 -4.10
C PRO A 131 -9.60 -12.40 -4.67
N LEU A 132 -9.41 -12.39 -5.99
CA LEU A 132 -8.68 -11.35 -6.69
C LEU A 132 -9.57 -10.12 -6.86
N ILE A 133 -9.08 -8.95 -6.44
CA ILE A 133 -9.70 -7.67 -6.73
C ILE A 133 -9.18 -7.21 -8.10
N ALA A 134 -9.93 -7.54 -9.15
CA ALA A 134 -9.52 -7.28 -10.53
C ALA A 134 -9.35 -5.79 -10.87
N SER A 135 -10.01 -4.90 -10.14
CA SER A 135 -9.86 -3.45 -10.28
C SER A 135 -8.52 -2.93 -9.75
N GLY A 136 -7.82 -3.72 -8.92
CA GLY A 136 -6.62 -3.28 -8.20
C GLY A 136 -6.87 -2.15 -7.21
N ARG A 137 -8.14 -1.85 -6.88
CA ARG A 137 -8.55 -0.77 -5.97
C ARG A 137 -9.27 -1.38 -4.79
N PHE A 138 -8.74 -1.12 -3.58
CA PHE A 138 -9.46 -1.49 -2.37
C PHE A 138 -10.45 -0.38 -2.01
N GLU A 139 -11.73 -0.72 -2.06
CA GLU A 139 -12.83 0.15 -1.64
C GLU A 139 -13.50 -0.53 -0.44
N LEU A 140 -13.76 0.22 0.63
CA LEU A 140 -14.68 -0.27 1.66
C LEU A 140 -16.08 -0.26 1.07
N GLU A 141 -16.73 -1.41 1.02
CA GLU A 141 -18.19 -1.42 0.94
C GLU A 141 -18.70 -0.66 2.17
N GLN A 142 -19.19 0.56 1.94
CA GLN A 142 -19.94 1.30 2.95
C GLN A 142 -21.24 0.53 3.19
N SER A 143 -21.24 -0.32 4.20
CA SER A 143 -22.48 -0.86 4.78
C SER A 143 -23.08 0.14 5.76
#